data_AF-A0A7S0BF23-F1
#
_entry.id   AF-A0A7S0BF23-F1
#
_cell.length_a   1.000
_cell.length_b   1.000
_cell.length_c   1.000
_cell.angle_alpha   90.00
_cell.angle_beta   90.00
_cell.angle_gamma   90.00
#
_symmetry.space_group_name_H-M   'P 1'
#
loop_
_entity.id
_entity.type
_entity.pdbx_description
1 polymer ?
#
loop_
_entity_poly.entity_id
_entity_poly.type
_entity_poly.pdbx_seq_one_letter_code
_entity_poly.pdbx_strand_id
1 'polypeptide(L)'
;AIGPDDEIVLVDWSSKMSIKRFVDSVRDQRVLLVNVIDQPQWILSRAYNVGFRLASGDMVLKVDCDTIVSKDFFKVNTLSAEEGAYGRIPYERARTENEQHLTGVLFVPRERIVSVHAYDERIASYGYEDTELIMRLEDIAGLKAKELDIETLRHVQSSGNPNVPKRMYSTQLNAVLLKDQENWAKAWASQQSIMDAAIEDSCASSAIVKLTTRTQDLSATVSAATLAESQRLANGRVLHDALSVPWDVIGELEVHPGELLSSIDRLGSFDNWTKNGGFIFAELCGSAEERMLALSTVMALSIKYTKPLFISWDLDEQVLDGHDRPETPGSGFDLAESSMEMSNKNFFFSVKKLSCRTGMELCLASDSAYQNVVFAGDLDVDAELVQAVLSGSIPGKRSVLFRLKGDLDIASSRDKRFALESIVPVGMIDRQMRKVTNVHGRTGVYIGELLIGSHFEKVSRHLGEQQDVSTSFFIVGNEQDAVDKLQSKFCPEYSEKWFAEEASDLQRGYAEVLILSRTKRNIHYGRCSPAILRLLHILGSEQGIEGT
;
A
#
# COMPACT_ATOMS: atom_id res chain seq x y z
N ALA A 1 -41.52 -7.34 11.92
CA ALA A 1 -41.18 -8.42 12.86
C ALA A 1 -41.94 -8.29 14.18
N ILE A 2 -42.23 -7.06 14.59
CA ILE A 2 -42.49 -6.67 15.98
C ILE A 2 -43.92 -7.06 16.41
N GLY A 3 -44.01 -7.84 17.48
CA GLY A 3 -45.23 -8.24 18.18
C GLY A 3 -45.71 -7.19 19.20
N PRO A 4 -46.82 -7.47 19.91
CA PRO A 4 -47.43 -6.53 20.84
C PRO A 4 -46.57 -6.27 22.10
N ASP A 5 -45.74 -7.23 22.50
CA ASP A 5 -44.88 -7.16 23.70
C ASP A 5 -43.46 -6.67 23.39
N ASP A 6 -43.17 -6.38 22.13
CA ASP A 6 -41.88 -5.87 21.68
C ASP A 6 -41.84 -4.34 21.73
N GLU A 7 -40.65 -3.77 21.88
CA GLU A 7 -40.38 -2.34 21.80
C GLU A 7 -39.36 -1.99 20.70
N ILE A 8 -39.32 -0.73 20.31
CA ILE A 8 -38.30 -0.16 19.43
C ILE A 8 -37.65 1.02 20.14
N VAL A 9 -36.37 0.91 20.46
CA VAL A 9 -35.58 2.05 20.95
C VAL A 9 -34.83 2.67 19.77
N LEU A 10 -35.24 3.87 19.37
CA LEU A 10 -34.64 4.62 18.27
C LEU A 10 -33.77 5.74 18.81
N VAL A 11 -32.45 5.63 18.66
CA VAL A 11 -31.49 6.63 19.14
C VAL A 11 -31.15 7.62 18.03
N ASP A 12 -31.63 8.87 18.17
CA ASP A 12 -31.22 10.00 17.32
C ASP A 12 -29.99 10.69 17.93
N TRP A 13 -28.85 10.62 17.25
CA TRP A 13 -27.57 11.13 17.73
C TRP A 13 -27.29 12.55 17.21
N SER A 14 -28.08 13.51 17.68
CA SER A 14 -28.00 14.92 17.27
C SER A 14 -28.12 15.12 15.75
N SER A 15 -29.04 14.41 15.08
CA SER A 15 -29.28 14.60 13.65
C SER A 15 -29.60 16.06 13.33
N LYS A 16 -29.00 16.59 12.25
CA LYS A 16 -29.29 17.96 11.76
C LYS A 16 -30.76 18.17 11.46
N MET A 17 -31.42 17.13 10.96
CA MET A 17 -32.87 17.08 10.78
C MET A 17 -33.41 16.10 11.81
N SER A 18 -34.18 16.62 12.78
CA SER A 18 -34.83 15.77 13.77
C SER A 18 -35.75 14.76 13.09
N ILE A 19 -35.60 13.50 13.47
CA ILE A 19 -36.44 12.40 12.97
C ILE A 19 -37.79 12.34 13.70
N LYS A 20 -38.02 13.20 14.69
CA LYS A 20 -39.25 13.20 15.51
C LYS A 20 -40.51 13.27 14.66
N ARG A 21 -40.56 14.14 13.65
CA ARG A 21 -41.73 14.27 12.76
C ARG A 21 -42.05 12.97 12.03
N PHE A 22 -41.03 12.21 11.65
CA PHE A 22 -41.19 10.91 11.02
C PHE A 22 -41.75 9.90 12.02
N VAL A 23 -41.16 9.80 13.22
CA VAL A 23 -41.64 8.90 14.29
C VAL A 23 -43.09 9.20 14.68
N ASP A 24 -43.42 10.48 14.89
CA ASP A 24 -44.78 10.94 15.23
C ASP A 24 -45.81 10.56 14.13
N SER A 25 -45.37 10.44 12.87
CA SER A 25 -46.24 10.03 11.76
C SER A 25 -46.56 8.55 11.73
N VAL A 26 -45.68 7.70 12.29
CA VAL A 26 -45.87 6.24 12.38
C VAL A 26 -46.90 5.89 13.45
N ARG A 27 -47.00 6.68 14.53
CA ARG A 27 -47.96 6.53 15.64
C ARG A 27 -47.96 5.14 16.29
N ASP A 28 -46.79 4.53 16.40
CA ASP A 28 -46.63 3.24 17.06
C ASP A 28 -46.13 3.44 18.50
N GLN A 29 -46.94 3.01 19.48
CA GLN A 29 -46.66 3.20 20.90
C GLN A 29 -45.47 2.37 21.41
N ARG A 30 -45.01 1.40 20.61
CA ARG A 30 -43.83 0.60 20.93
C ARG A 30 -42.53 1.36 20.67
N VAL A 31 -42.59 2.52 20.01
CA VAL A 31 -41.41 3.31 19.65
C VAL A 31 -41.07 4.29 20.77
N LEU A 32 -39.89 4.11 21.35
CA LEU A 32 -39.21 5.10 22.19
C LEU A 32 -38.19 5.86 21.33
N LEU A 33 -38.44 7.14 21.08
CA LEU A 33 -37.46 8.03 20.45
C LEU A 33 -36.52 8.64 21.49
N VAL A 34 -35.22 8.43 21.34
CA VAL A 34 -34.20 8.95 22.25
C VAL A 34 -33.35 9.98 21.52
N ASN A 35 -33.53 11.26 21.86
CA ASN A 35 -32.77 12.36 21.29
C ASN A 35 -31.51 12.60 22.14
N VAL A 36 -30.35 12.17 21.65
CA VAL A 36 -29.07 12.50 22.26
C VAL A 36 -28.62 13.85 21.74
N ILE A 37 -28.55 14.85 22.61
CA ILE A 37 -28.28 16.24 22.25
C ILE A 37 -26.79 16.61 22.36
N ASP A 38 -26.40 17.72 21.72
CA ASP A 38 -25.07 18.34 21.79
C ASP A 38 -23.90 17.43 21.34
N GLN A 39 -24.15 16.52 20.40
CA GLN A 39 -23.12 15.61 19.88
C GLN A 39 -22.47 16.19 18.61
N PRO A 40 -21.15 16.47 18.62
CA PRO A 40 -20.46 17.10 17.49
C PRO A 40 -20.17 16.12 16.34
N GLN A 41 -20.18 14.81 16.63
CA GLN A 41 -19.87 13.75 15.67
C GLN A 41 -20.62 12.46 16.03
N TRP A 42 -20.79 11.60 15.03
CA TRP A 42 -21.35 10.26 15.20
C TRP A 42 -20.33 9.35 15.90
N ILE A 43 -20.75 8.72 17.01
CA ILE A 43 -19.95 7.73 17.74
C ILE A 43 -20.82 6.50 17.99
N LEU A 44 -20.58 5.46 17.21
CA LEU A 44 -21.41 4.25 17.19
C LEU A 44 -21.50 3.58 18.57
N SER A 45 -20.35 3.32 19.21
CA SER A 45 -20.28 2.62 20.51
C SER A 45 -21.16 3.28 21.57
N ARG A 46 -21.09 4.62 21.67
CA ARG A 46 -21.87 5.40 22.64
C ARG A 46 -23.35 5.46 22.28
N ALA A 47 -23.70 5.59 21.00
CA ALA A 47 -25.09 5.59 20.54
C ALA A 47 -25.82 4.28 20.87
N TYR A 48 -25.19 3.14 20.56
CA TYR A 48 -25.77 1.84 20.91
C TYR A 48 -25.80 1.59 22.41
N ASN A 49 -24.80 2.05 23.17
CA ASN A 49 -24.85 1.94 24.63
C ASN A 49 -26.01 2.72 25.25
N VAL A 50 -26.40 3.88 24.69
CA VAL A 50 -27.65 4.57 25.08
C VAL A 50 -28.86 3.65 24.84
N GLY A 51 -28.94 3.05 23.65
CA GLY A 51 -30.01 2.12 23.29
C GLY A 51 -30.09 0.92 24.25
N PHE A 52 -28.96 0.26 24.52
CA PHE A 52 -28.92 -0.90 25.42
C PHE A 52 -29.30 -0.58 26.86
N ARG A 53 -28.98 0.63 27.34
CA ARG A 53 -29.36 1.08 28.69
C ARG A 53 -30.87 1.34 28.81
N LEU A 54 -31.52 1.77 27.72
CA LEU A 54 -32.94 2.11 27.70
C LEU A 54 -33.84 0.95 27.26
N ALA A 55 -33.28 -0.07 26.62
CA ALA A 55 -34.01 -1.30 26.30
C ALA A 55 -34.40 -2.06 27.58
N SER A 56 -35.67 -2.48 27.62
CA SER A 56 -36.30 -3.23 28.69
C SER A 56 -36.48 -4.72 28.36
N GLY A 57 -36.51 -5.09 27.07
CA GLY A 57 -36.72 -6.48 26.65
C GLY A 57 -35.64 -7.47 27.12
N ASP A 58 -36.01 -8.75 27.27
CA ASP A 58 -35.08 -9.83 27.67
C ASP A 58 -34.04 -10.14 26.57
N MET A 59 -34.43 -9.93 25.32
CA MET A 59 -33.60 -10.10 24.13
C MET A 59 -33.47 -8.74 23.42
N VAL A 60 -32.30 -8.47 22.85
CA VAL A 60 -32.06 -7.25 22.07
C VAL A 60 -31.63 -7.62 20.66
N LEU A 61 -32.34 -7.09 19.68
CA LEU A 61 -31.92 -7.06 18.28
C LEU A 61 -31.34 -5.67 17.94
N LYS A 62 -30.02 -5.58 17.79
CA LYS A 62 -29.33 -4.40 17.29
C LYS A 62 -29.31 -4.43 15.76
N VAL A 63 -29.75 -3.34 15.14
CA VAL A 63 -29.70 -3.12 13.69
C VAL A 63 -29.28 -1.69 13.38
N ASP A 64 -28.72 -1.48 12.20
CA ASP A 64 -28.40 -0.15 11.67
C ASP A 64 -29.65 0.48 11.02
N CYS A 65 -29.69 1.81 10.89
CA CYS A 65 -30.87 2.52 10.39
C CYS A 65 -31.19 2.27 8.91
N ASP A 66 -30.26 1.66 8.18
CA ASP A 66 -30.37 1.23 6.78
C ASP A 66 -30.65 -0.29 6.65
N THR A 67 -30.97 -0.97 7.75
CA THR A 67 -31.33 -2.39 7.73
C THR A 67 -32.85 -2.59 7.77
N ILE A 68 -33.37 -3.39 6.84
CA ILE A 68 -34.76 -3.82 6.81
C ILE A 68 -34.87 -5.22 7.41
N VAL A 69 -35.73 -5.36 8.42
CA VAL A 69 -36.01 -6.62 9.11
C VAL A 69 -37.34 -7.21 8.64
N SER A 70 -37.31 -8.44 8.15
CA SER A 70 -38.50 -9.18 7.70
C SER A 70 -39.52 -9.36 8.81
N LYS A 71 -40.81 -9.46 8.45
CA LYS A 71 -41.87 -9.77 9.42
C LYS A 71 -41.68 -11.12 10.11
N ASP A 72 -41.01 -12.05 9.45
CA ASP A 72 -40.79 -13.42 9.94
C ASP A 72 -39.47 -13.59 10.71
N PHE A 73 -38.70 -12.51 10.94
CA PHE A 73 -37.38 -12.57 11.58
C PHE A 73 -37.37 -13.36 12.89
N PHE A 74 -38.21 -12.98 13.87
CA PHE A 74 -38.25 -13.66 15.18
C PHE A 74 -38.87 -15.06 15.12
N LYS A 75 -39.66 -15.36 14.08
CA LYS A 75 -40.21 -16.70 13.87
C LYS A 75 -39.14 -17.68 13.39
N VAL A 76 -38.23 -17.19 12.54
CA VAL A 76 -37.14 -18.00 11.94
C VAL A 76 -35.94 -18.05 12.88
N ASN A 77 -35.52 -16.89 13.39
CA ASN A 77 -34.35 -16.74 14.26
C ASN A 77 -34.75 -16.88 15.72
N THR A 78 -35.02 -18.11 16.14
CA THR A 78 -35.32 -18.41 17.54
C THR A 78 -34.03 -18.41 18.35
N LEU A 79 -34.00 -17.62 19.41
CA LEU A 79 -32.91 -17.56 20.39
C LEU A 79 -33.54 -17.29 21.75
N SER A 80 -33.19 -18.07 22.76
CA SER A 80 -33.63 -17.81 24.14
C SER A 80 -32.50 -17.26 25.00
N ALA A 81 -32.85 -16.55 26.07
CA ALA A 81 -31.86 -16.02 27.03
C ALA A 81 -31.03 -17.13 27.72
N GLU A 82 -31.56 -18.35 27.78
CA GLU A 82 -30.96 -19.52 28.43
C GLU A 82 -30.05 -20.33 27.49
N GLU A 83 -30.14 -20.12 26.17
CA GLU A 83 -29.46 -20.95 25.15
C GLU A 83 -27.92 -20.78 25.17
N GLY A 84 -27.40 -19.77 25.89
CA GLY A 84 -25.96 -19.49 25.94
C GLY A 84 -25.39 -19.12 24.57
N ALA A 85 -26.20 -18.45 23.74
CA ALA A 85 -25.86 -18.10 22.37
C ALA A 85 -26.25 -16.67 22.02
N TYR A 86 -25.67 -16.16 20.94
CA TYR A 86 -26.02 -14.89 20.32
C TYR A 86 -26.14 -15.07 18.80
N GLY A 87 -27.06 -14.36 18.16
CA GLY A 87 -27.28 -14.35 16.73
C GLY A 87 -26.41 -13.31 16.01
N ARG A 88 -25.76 -13.71 14.92
CA ARG A 88 -25.05 -12.82 13.98
C ARG A 88 -25.09 -13.36 12.55
N ILE A 89 -24.72 -12.52 11.58
CA ILE A 89 -24.40 -12.96 10.21
C ILE A 89 -22.87 -13.02 10.04
N PRO A 90 -22.27 -14.19 9.74
CA PRO A 90 -20.86 -14.26 9.34
C PRO A 90 -20.62 -13.53 8.02
N TYR A 91 -19.46 -12.91 7.86
CA TYR A 91 -19.13 -12.13 6.65
C TYR A 91 -19.21 -12.96 5.37
N GLU A 92 -18.83 -14.23 5.45
CA GLU A 92 -18.80 -15.21 4.36
C GLU A 92 -20.21 -15.60 3.87
N ARG A 93 -21.25 -15.27 4.64
CA ARG A 93 -22.65 -15.55 4.28
C ARG A 93 -23.27 -14.43 3.45
N ALA A 94 -22.63 -13.28 3.33
CA ALA A 94 -23.14 -12.19 2.51
C ALA A 94 -23.25 -12.63 1.03
N ARG A 95 -24.43 -12.44 0.42
CA ARG A 95 -24.67 -12.86 -0.99
C ARG A 95 -24.12 -11.83 -1.98
N THR A 96 -23.95 -10.59 -1.51
CA THR A 96 -23.43 -9.46 -2.29
C THR A 96 -22.53 -8.60 -1.42
N GLU A 97 -21.71 -7.74 -2.03
CA GLU A 97 -20.90 -6.75 -1.29
C GLU A 97 -21.76 -5.84 -0.40
N ASN A 98 -22.94 -5.43 -0.90
CA ASN A 98 -23.87 -4.62 -0.12
C ASN A 98 -24.39 -5.33 1.13
N GLU A 99 -24.46 -6.67 1.13
CA GLU A 99 -24.92 -7.43 2.28
C GLU A 99 -23.83 -7.70 3.31
N GLN A 100 -22.57 -7.42 3.02
CA GLN A 100 -21.50 -7.48 4.01
C GLN A 100 -21.75 -6.50 5.17
N HIS A 101 -22.53 -5.45 4.93
CA HIS A 101 -22.98 -4.50 5.95
C HIS A 101 -23.98 -5.11 6.95
N LEU A 102 -24.56 -6.28 6.68
CA LEU A 102 -25.42 -7.00 7.64
C LEU A 102 -24.62 -7.68 8.77
N THR A 103 -23.29 -7.72 8.67
CA THR A 103 -22.43 -8.33 9.70
C THR A 103 -22.48 -7.61 11.05
N GLY A 104 -22.89 -6.34 11.06
CA GLY A 104 -23.12 -5.56 12.27
C GLY A 104 -24.45 -5.86 12.97
N VAL A 105 -25.31 -6.74 12.43
CA VAL A 105 -26.56 -7.15 13.10
C VAL A 105 -26.23 -8.11 14.24
N LEU A 106 -26.76 -7.82 15.43
CA LEU A 106 -26.52 -8.60 16.64
C LEU A 106 -27.85 -8.90 17.35
N PHE A 107 -28.14 -10.17 17.60
CA PHE A 107 -29.30 -10.61 18.39
C PHE A 107 -28.84 -11.32 19.66
N VAL A 108 -29.07 -10.75 20.83
CA VAL A 108 -28.37 -11.19 22.06
C VAL A 108 -29.27 -11.05 23.29
N PRO A 109 -29.14 -11.92 24.32
CA PRO A 109 -29.80 -11.71 25.59
C PRO A 109 -29.33 -10.41 26.25
N ARG A 110 -30.26 -9.57 26.71
CA ARG A 110 -29.96 -8.24 27.28
C ARG A 110 -29.04 -8.35 28.51
N GLU A 111 -29.30 -9.31 29.37
CA GLU A 111 -28.49 -9.56 30.56
C GLU A 111 -27.02 -9.81 30.19
N ARG A 112 -26.76 -10.52 29.09
CA ARG A 112 -25.41 -10.88 28.66
C ARG A 112 -24.65 -9.69 28.11
N ILE A 113 -25.29 -8.85 27.29
CA ILE A 113 -24.65 -7.61 26.81
C ILE A 113 -24.37 -6.63 27.96
N VAL A 114 -25.27 -6.55 28.95
CA VAL A 114 -25.06 -5.76 30.17
C VAL A 114 -23.90 -6.31 31.00
N SER A 115 -23.80 -7.63 31.13
CA SER A 115 -22.76 -8.30 31.93
C SER A 115 -21.34 -8.06 31.42
N VAL A 116 -21.19 -7.80 30.11
CA VAL A 116 -19.90 -7.44 29.51
C VAL A 116 -19.71 -5.93 29.37
N HIS A 117 -20.68 -5.12 29.81
CA HIS A 117 -20.68 -3.66 29.73
C HIS A 117 -20.80 -3.07 28.30
N ALA A 118 -21.57 -3.73 27.44
CA ALA A 118 -21.92 -3.27 26.08
C ALA A 118 -20.69 -2.85 25.24
N TYR A 119 -20.78 -1.92 24.29
CA TYR A 119 -19.61 -1.51 23.48
C TYR A 119 -18.55 -0.76 24.31
N ASP A 120 -17.28 -0.90 23.92
CA ASP A 120 -16.19 -0.08 24.45
C ASP A 120 -16.29 1.37 23.94
N GLU A 121 -16.62 2.29 24.82
CA GLU A 121 -16.87 3.70 24.47
C GLU A 121 -15.59 4.51 24.19
N ARG A 122 -14.41 3.91 24.40
CA ARG A 122 -13.11 4.48 24.01
C ARG A 122 -12.90 4.36 22.49
N ILE A 123 -13.54 3.38 21.85
CA ILE A 123 -13.61 3.28 20.39
C ILE A 123 -14.58 4.36 19.88
N ALA A 124 -14.03 5.53 19.59
CA ALA A 124 -14.80 6.68 19.12
C ALA A 124 -14.72 6.90 17.59
N SER A 125 -13.97 6.05 16.90
CA SER A 125 -13.80 6.06 15.44
C SER A 125 -14.50 4.84 14.82
N TYR A 126 -14.46 4.72 13.49
CA TYR A 126 -15.07 3.60 12.77
C TYR A 126 -14.20 2.34 12.86
N GLY A 127 -14.82 1.20 13.14
CA GLY A 127 -14.26 -0.13 12.96
C GLY A 127 -13.69 -0.75 14.24
N TYR A 128 -13.78 -2.08 14.30
CA TYR A 128 -13.33 -2.95 15.40
C TYR A 128 -14.26 -3.00 16.63
N GLU A 129 -15.22 -2.08 16.77
CA GLU A 129 -16.20 -2.09 17.87
C GLU A 129 -17.02 -3.39 17.97
N ASP A 130 -17.53 -3.91 16.85
CA ASP A 130 -18.32 -5.14 16.83
C ASP A 130 -17.45 -6.35 17.17
N THR A 131 -16.24 -6.42 16.61
CA THR A 131 -15.28 -7.49 16.88
C THR A 131 -14.91 -7.53 18.35
N GLU A 132 -14.60 -6.39 18.95
CA GLU A 132 -14.22 -6.29 20.36
C GLU A 132 -15.39 -6.66 21.29
N LEU A 133 -16.63 -6.23 21.00
CA LEU A 133 -17.81 -6.63 21.75
C LEU A 133 -18.06 -8.14 21.65
N ILE A 134 -17.96 -8.71 20.44
CA ILE A 134 -18.14 -10.14 20.20
C ILE A 134 -17.12 -10.95 21.00
N MET A 135 -15.84 -10.56 20.99
CA MET A 135 -14.81 -11.22 21.78
C MET A 135 -15.18 -11.25 23.27
N ARG A 136 -15.69 -10.14 23.82
CA ARG A 136 -16.14 -10.13 25.23
C ARG A 136 -17.39 -11.00 25.47
N LEU A 137 -18.35 -11.03 24.55
CA LEU A 137 -19.52 -11.92 24.66
C LEU A 137 -19.11 -13.40 24.66
N GLU A 138 -18.10 -13.77 23.88
CA GLU A 138 -17.59 -15.13 23.80
C GLU A 138 -16.69 -15.47 25.00
N ASP A 139 -15.67 -14.64 25.27
CA ASP A 139 -14.63 -14.94 26.26
C ASP A 139 -15.08 -14.70 27.71
N ILE A 140 -15.93 -13.71 27.96
CA ILE A 140 -16.37 -13.32 29.32
C ILE A 140 -17.76 -13.89 29.61
N ALA A 141 -18.72 -13.70 28.69
CA ALA A 141 -20.09 -14.17 28.90
C ALA A 141 -20.31 -15.64 28.47
N GLY A 142 -19.34 -16.27 27.82
CA GLY A 142 -19.39 -17.68 27.43
C GLY A 142 -20.41 -17.97 26.33
N LEU A 143 -20.81 -16.97 25.55
CA LEU A 143 -21.80 -17.16 24.50
C LEU A 143 -21.19 -17.78 23.25
N LYS A 144 -22.01 -18.51 22.50
CA LYS A 144 -21.64 -19.04 21.19
C LYS A 144 -22.38 -18.33 20.07
N ALA A 145 -21.70 -18.08 18.96
CA ALA A 145 -22.32 -17.55 17.76
C ALA A 145 -23.33 -18.56 17.18
N LYS A 146 -24.53 -18.07 16.88
CA LYS A 146 -25.57 -18.74 16.11
C LYS A 146 -25.80 -17.92 14.84
N GLU A 147 -25.80 -18.58 13.71
CA GLU A 147 -26.04 -17.91 12.43
C GLU A 147 -27.51 -17.46 12.35
N LEU A 148 -27.72 -16.18 12.03
CA LEU A 148 -29.04 -15.65 11.67
C LEU A 148 -29.35 -15.95 10.21
N ASP A 149 -30.62 -16.23 9.91
CA ASP A 149 -31.11 -16.42 8.55
C ASP A 149 -31.06 -15.09 7.77
N ILE A 150 -30.11 -15.00 6.84
CA ILE A 150 -29.88 -13.82 6.01
C ILE A 150 -31.08 -13.47 5.12
N GLU A 151 -31.99 -14.41 4.81
CA GLU A 151 -33.21 -14.14 4.04
C GLU A 151 -34.20 -13.25 4.79
N THR A 152 -34.03 -13.14 6.11
CA THR A 152 -34.87 -12.29 6.97
C THR A 152 -34.35 -10.86 7.13
N LEU A 153 -33.22 -10.51 6.49
CA LEU A 153 -32.56 -9.21 6.59
C LEU A 153 -32.20 -8.66 5.20
N ARG A 154 -32.25 -7.34 5.06
CA ARG A 154 -31.83 -6.67 3.83
C ARG A 154 -31.20 -5.31 4.13
N HIS A 155 -29.99 -5.09 3.63
CA HIS A 155 -29.33 -3.78 3.72
C HIS A 155 -29.80 -2.85 2.60
N VAL A 156 -30.15 -1.62 2.94
CA VAL A 156 -30.51 -0.56 1.99
C VAL A 156 -29.23 0.15 1.56
N GLN A 157 -28.86 -0.02 0.30
CA GLN A 157 -27.66 0.62 -0.24
C GLN A 157 -27.79 2.15 -0.16
N SER A 158 -26.88 2.79 0.56
CA SER A 158 -26.75 4.24 0.56
C SER A 158 -25.91 4.70 -0.64
N SER A 159 -26.12 5.93 -1.11
CA SER A 159 -25.40 6.51 -2.25
C SER A 159 -23.98 6.99 -1.92
N GLY A 160 -23.55 6.87 -0.66
CA GLY A 160 -22.21 7.30 -0.24
C GLY A 160 -21.19 6.22 -0.55
N ASN A 161 -20.16 6.56 -1.33
CA ASN A 161 -18.98 5.71 -1.44
C ASN A 161 -18.05 6.01 -0.25
N PRO A 162 -17.95 5.12 0.76
CA PRO A 162 -17.09 5.39 1.89
C PRO A 162 -15.62 5.40 1.46
N ASN A 163 -14.81 6.25 2.08
CA ASN A 163 -13.35 6.17 1.95
C ASN A 163 -12.88 4.88 2.65
N VAL A 164 -12.82 3.79 1.87
CA VAL A 164 -12.45 2.43 2.30
C VAL A 164 -11.10 2.39 3.02
N PRO A 165 -10.00 2.99 2.51
CA PRO A 165 -8.72 2.95 3.20
C PRO A 165 -8.78 3.62 4.59
N LYS A 166 -9.48 4.76 4.71
CA LYS A 166 -9.66 5.42 6.01
C LYS A 166 -10.39 4.54 7.02
N ARG A 167 -11.40 3.79 6.58
CA ARG A 167 -12.14 2.84 7.43
C ARG A 167 -11.25 1.68 7.87
N MET A 168 -10.54 1.03 6.93
CA MET A 168 -9.61 -0.06 7.25
C MET A 168 -8.51 0.39 8.21
N TYR A 169 -7.93 1.57 7.98
CA TYR A 169 -6.95 2.15 8.89
C TYR A 169 -7.53 2.37 10.29
N SER A 170 -8.73 2.93 10.40
CA SER A 170 -9.37 3.19 11.70
C SER A 170 -9.64 1.87 12.44
N THR A 171 -10.14 0.84 11.76
CA THR A 171 -10.30 -0.52 12.30
C THR A 171 -8.98 -1.06 12.85
N GLN A 172 -7.90 -0.99 12.06
CA GLN A 172 -6.59 -1.51 12.47
C GLN A 172 -5.99 -0.70 13.62
N LEU A 173 -6.15 0.62 13.62
CA LEU A 173 -5.67 1.50 14.68
C LEU A 173 -6.37 1.20 16.00
N ASN A 174 -7.70 1.04 15.99
CA ASN A 174 -8.46 0.67 17.19
C ASN A 174 -8.00 -0.68 17.73
N ALA A 175 -7.82 -1.68 16.85
CA ALA A 175 -7.34 -3.01 17.21
C ALA A 175 -5.93 -2.99 17.85
N VAL A 176 -5.02 -2.21 17.27
CA VAL A 176 -3.65 -2.07 17.79
C VAL A 176 -3.66 -1.35 19.14
N LEU A 177 -4.36 -0.22 19.25
CA LEU A 177 -4.39 0.56 20.49
C LEU A 177 -4.96 -0.25 21.65
N LEU A 178 -6.04 -1.00 21.43
CA LEU A 178 -6.69 -1.80 22.48
C LEU A 178 -5.82 -2.92 23.04
N LYS A 179 -4.87 -3.44 22.26
CA LYS A 179 -4.00 -4.55 22.70
C LYS A 179 -3.25 -4.23 23.99
N ASP A 180 -2.86 -2.96 24.17
CA ASP A 180 -2.08 -2.50 25.31
C ASP A 180 -2.93 -1.75 26.35
N GLN A 181 -4.25 -1.70 26.17
CA GLN A 181 -5.16 -1.07 27.13
C GLN A 181 -5.73 -2.08 28.13
N GLU A 182 -6.13 -1.57 29.28
CA GLU A 182 -6.95 -2.36 30.20
C GLU A 182 -8.25 -2.80 29.51
N ASN A 183 -8.62 -4.07 29.68
CA ASN A 183 -9.85 -4.64 29.15
C ASN A 183 -11.07 -3.79 29.58
N TRP A 184 -12.01 -3.55 28.65
CA TRP A 184 -13.16 -2.69 28.89
C TRP A 184 -13.99 -3.13 30.11
N ALA A 185 -14.13 -4.44 30.35
CA ALA A 185 -14.90 -4.93 31.50
C ALA A 185 -14.33 -4.48 32.85
N LYS A 186 -13.03 -4.15 32.91
CA LYS A 186 -12.40 -3.56 34.11
C LYS A 186 -12.41 -2.04 34.08
N ALA A 187 -12.10 -1.45 32.93
CA ALA A 187 -12.00 0.00 32.76
C ALA A 187 -13.37 0.72 32.85
N TRP A 188 -14.45 0.04 32.45
CA TRP A 188 -15.80 0.60 32.26
C TRP A 188 -16.28 1.44 33.44
N ALA A 189 -16.12 0.95 34.67
CA ALA A 189 -16.66 1.60 35.86
C ALA A 189 -16.11 3.03 36.05
N SER A 190 -14.87 3.27 35.61
CA SER A 190 -14.19 4.56 35.74
C SER A 190 -14.16 5.39 34.45
N GLN A 191 -14.38 4.77 33.30
CA GLN A 191 -14.16 5.40 31.99
C GLN A 191 -15.41 5.57 31.15
N GLN A 192 -16.53 4.92 31.48
CA GLN A 192 -17.78 5.07 30.72
C GLN A 192 -18.31 6.50 30.66
N SER A 193 -19.07 6.81 29.62
CA SER A 193 -19.82 8.06 29.53
C SER A 193 -20.94 8.06 30.56
N ILE A 194 -21.07 9.19 31.23
CA ILE A 194 -22.15 9.48 32.18
C ILE A 194 -23.24 10.22 31.40
N MET A 195 -24.47 9.78 31.62
CA MET A 195 -25.63 10.21 30.84
C MET A 195 -26.73 10.67 31.80
N ASP A 196 -27.30 11.84 31.51
CA ASP A 196 -28.53 12.30 32.13
C ASP A 196 -29.66 12.10 31.12
N ALA A 197 -30.69 11.37 31.53
CA ALA A 197 -31.87 11.11 30.71
C ALA A 197 -33.11 11.77 31.34
N ALA A 198 -33.91 12.45 30.53
CA ALA A 198 -35.18 13.04 30.91
C ALA A 198 -36.27 12.58 29.94
N ILE A 199 -37.37 12.05 30.47
CA ILE A 199 -38.55 11.71 29.68
C ILE A 199 -39.27 13.02 29.31
N GLU A 200 -39.54 13.25 28.03
CA GLU A 200 -40.15 14.50 27.54
C GLU A 200 -41.67 14.50 27.65
N ASP A 201 -42.30 13.34 27.53
CA ASP A 201 -43.76 13.21 27.46
C ASP A 201 -44.33 12.27 28.52
N SER A 202 -45.60 12.47 28.85
CA SER A 202 -46.32 11.64 29.84
C SER A 202 -46.52 10.20 29.40
N CYS A 203 -46.31 9.90 28.12
CA CYS A 203 -46.48 8.57 27.54
C CYS A 203 -45.17 7.77 27.49
N ALA A 204 -44.06 8.37 27.95
CA ALA A 204 -42.71 7.83 27.81
C ALA A 204 -42.34 7.43 26.37
N SER A 205 -42.92 8.08 25.35
CA SER A 205 -42.62 7.82 23.94
C SER A 205 -41.41 8.61 23.43
N SER A 206 -40.91 9.57 24.20
CA SER A 206 -39.71 10.33 23.88
C SER A 206 -38.87 10.66 25.11
N ALA A 207 -37.54 10.63 24.93
CA ALA A 207 -36.55 10.98 25.94
C ALA A 207 -35.45 11.86 25.34
N ILE A 208 -34.98 12.83 26.12
CA ILE A 208 -33.74 13.56 25.85
C ILE A 208 -32.62 12.95 26.68
N VAL A 209 -31.49 12.70 26.04
CA VAL A 209 -30.26 12.23 26.69
C VAL A 209 -29.14 13.25 26.48
N LYS A 210 -28.47 13.61 27.56
CA LYS A 210 -27.26 14.43 27.52
C LYS A 210 -26.08 13.67 28.11
N LEU A 211 -24.98 13.60 27.35
CA LEU A 211 -23.72 13.08 27.89
C LEU A 211 -23.08 14.16 28.76
N THR A 212 -23.12 13.99 30.09
CA THR A 212 -22.51 14.91 31.06
C THR A 212 -21.02 14.69 31.19
N THR A 213 -20.57 13.44 31.05
CA THR A 213 -19.16 13.07 30.93
C THR A 213 -19.00 12.17 29.72
N ARG A 214 -17.95 12.40 28.93
CA ARG A 214 -17.62 11.60 27.75
C ARG A 214 -16.38 10.76 28.05
N THR A 215 -16.44 9.49 27.69
CA THR A 215 -15.27 8.61 27.64
C THR A 215 -14.17 9.26 26.81
N GLN A 216 -12.92 9.17 27.25
CA GLN A 216 -11.78 9.59 26.44
C GLN A 216 -11.54 8.58 25.31
N ASP A 217 -11.21 9.09 24.13
CA ASP A 217 -10.94 8.27 22.96
C ASP A 217 -9.60 7.54 23.13
N LEU A 218 -9.47 6.32 22.57
CA LEU A 218 -8.25 5.49 22.70
C LEU A 218 -6.95 6.24 22.33
N SER A 219 -6.98 7.07 21.30
CA SER A 219 -5.80 7.84 20.88
C SER A 219 -5.38 8.89 21.90
N ALA A 220 -6.30 9.35 22.75
CA ALA A 220 -6.04 10.32 23.81
C ALA A 220 -5.58 9.65 25.12
N THR A 221 -5.77 8.33 25.28
CA THR A 221 -5.35 7.59 26.48
C THR A 221 -3.91 7.08 26.43
N VAL A 222 -3.25 7.20 25.28
CA VAL A 222 -1.86 6.73 25.07
C VAL A 222 -0.89 7.89 24.88
N SER A 223 0.40 7.62 25.09
CA SER A 223 1.45 8.61 24.81
C SER A 223 1.55 8.92 23.31
N ALA A 224 2.06 10.10 22.96
CA ALA A 224 2.27 10.46 21.55
C ALA A 224 3.21 9.49 20.81
N ALA A 225 4.21 8.94 21.49
CA ALA A 225 5.13 7.95 20.91
C ALA A 225 4.41 6.61 20.65
N THR A 226 3.60 6.14 21.60
CA THR A 226 2.78 4.93 21.45
C THR A 226 1.76 5.11 20.32
N LEU A 227 1.14 6.28 20.24
CA LEU A 227 0.21 6.60 19.16
C LEU A 227 0.91 6.55 17.81
N ALA A 228 2.06 7.22 17.65
CA ALA A 228 2.82 7.22 16.39
C ALA A 228 3.20 5.79 15.94
N GLU A 229 3.66 4.94 16.86
CA GLU A 229 3.99 3.55 16.55
C GLU A 229 2.75 2.73 16.18
N SER A 230 1.64 2.93 16.90
CA SER A 230 0.37 2.28 16.60
C SER A 230 -0.17 2.68 15.24
N GLN A 231 -0.03 3.97 14.87
CA GLN A 231 -0.40 4.48 13.55
C GLN A 231 0.48 3.87 12.46
N ARG A 232 1.79 3.75 12.68
CA ARG A 232 2.71 3.09 11.74
C ARG A 232 2.31 1.63 11.53
N LEU A 233 2.07 0.88 12.61
CA LEU A 233 1.66 -0.52 12.56
C LEU A 233 0.28 -0.69 11.89
N ALA A 234 -0.69 0.17 12.21
CA ALA A 234 -2.01 0.13 11.60
C ALA A 234 -1.95 0.39 10.09
N ASN A 235 -1.18 1.39 9.65
CA ASN A 235 -0.94 1.63 8.22
C ASN A 235 -0.24 0.43 7.56
N GLY A 236 0.77 -0.16 8.23
CA GLY A 236 1.42 -1.39 7.77
C GLY A 236 0.43 -2.54 7.59
N ARG A 237 -0.48 -2.75 8.53
CA ARG A 237 -1.53 -3.78 8.41
C ARG A 237 -2.47 -3.53 7.25
N VAL A 238 -2.82 -2.27 6.95
CA VAL A 238 -3.63 -1.96 5.76
C VAL A 238 -2.87 -2.29 4.48
N LEU A 239 -1.59 -1.91 4.38
CA LEU A 239 -0.73 -2.28 3.23
C LEU A 239 -0.60 -3.80 3.09
N HIS A 240 -0.43 -4.51 4.20
CA HIS A 240 -0.25 -5.95 4.20
C HIS A 240 -1.56 -6.70 3.92
N ASP A 241 -2.60 -6.49 4.73
CA ASP A 241 -3.81 -7.31 4.71
C ASP A 241 -4.70 -6.95 3.52
N ALA A 242 -4.81 -5.66 3.18
CA ALA A 242 -5.70 -5.21 2.09
C ALA A 242 -4.99 -5.15 0.73
N LEU A 243 -3.71 -4.81 0.73
CA LEU A 243 -2.93 -4.59 -0.50
C LEU A 243 -1.87 -5.69 -0.75
N SER A 244 -1.75 -6.69 0.13
CA SER A 244 -0.78 -7.79 -0.02
C SER A 244 0.66 -7.31 -0.19
N VAL A 245 1.04 -6.22 0.48
CA VAL A 245 2.43 -5.77 0.56
C VAL A 245 3.12 -6.55 1.70
N PRO A 246 4.17 -7.34 1.44
CA PRO A 246 4.81 -8.13 2.49
C PRO A 246 5.40 -7.28 3.63
N TRP A 247 5.37 -7.78 4.86
CA TRP A 247 5.91 -7.04 6.02
C TRP A 247 7.39 -6.71 5.88
N ASP A 248 8.16 -7.61 5.28
CA ASP A 248 9.59 -7.40 5.02
C ASP A 248 9.83 -6.24 4.05
N VAL A 249 8.90 -6.00 3.10
CA VAL A 249 8.96 -4.82 2.25
C VAL A 249 8.58 -3.58 3.05
N ILE A 250 7.50 -3.63 3.84
CA ILE A 250 7.01 -2.50 4.64
C ILE A 250 8.07 -2.02 5.64
N GLY A 251 8.80 -2.94 6.26
CA GLY A 251 9.86 -2.63 7.24
C GLY A 251 11.06 -1.90 6.63
N GLU A 252 11.35 -2.16 5.35
CA GLU A 252 12.48 -1.59 4.61
C GLU A 252 12.13 -0.34 3.78
N LEU A 253 10.86 0.10 3.83
CA LEU A 253 10.45 1.35 3.20
C LEU A 253 11.14 2.55 3.86
N GLU A 254 11.68 3.44 3.04
CA GLU A 254 12.20 4.74 3.50
C GLU A 254 11.05 5.73 3.77
N VAL A 255 9.89 5.49 3.17
CA VAL A 255 8.68 6.30 3.30
C VAL A 255 7.79 5.78 4.43
N HIS A 256 7.15 6.69 5.16
CA HIS A 256 6.20 6.29 6.20
C HIS A 256 4.99 5.54 5.59
N PRO A 257 4.55 4.38 6.15
CA PRO A 257 3.44 3.60 5.59
C PRO A 257 2.15 4.38 5.30
N GLY A 258 1.82 5.37 6.14
CA GLY A 258 0.66 6.25 5.92
C GLY A 258 0.79 7.19 4.71
N GLU A 259 2.01 7.63 4.40
CA GLU A 259 2.28 8.44 3.20
C GLU A 259 2.19 7.59 1.93
N LEU A 260 2.65 6.34 2.00
CA LEU A 260 2.49 5.37 0.92
C LEU A 260 1.01 5.08 0.65
N LEU A 261 0.21 4.81 1.68
CA LEU A 261 -1.24 4.61 1.54
C LEU A 261 -1.92 5.83 0.91
N SER A 262 -1.57 7.03 1.35
CA SER A 262 -2.10 8.27 0.77
C SER A 262 -1.71 8.42 -0.70
N SER A 263 -0.52 7.97 -1.08
CA SER A 263 -0.06 7.98 -2.48
C SER A 263 -0.79 6.95 -3.33
N ILE A 264 -1.06 5.76 -2.80
CA ILE A 264 -1.85 4.71 -3.48
C ILE A 264 -3.32 5.14 -3.64
N ASP A 265 -3.91 5.82 -2.64
CA ASP A 265 -5.29 6.33 -2.74
C ASP A 265 -5.42 7.45 -3.78
N ARG A 266 -4.40 8.31 -3.92
CA ARG A 266 -4.35 9.34 -4.97
C ARG A 266 -4.26 8.76 -6.39
N LEU A 267 -3.72 7.55 -6.52
CA LEU A 267 -3.44 6.90 -7.81
C LEU A 267 -4.67 6.35 -8.53
N GLY A 268 -5.68 5.98 -7.77
CA GLY A 268 -6.90 5.35 -8.25
C GLY A 268 -7.76 4.91 -7.08
N SER A 269 -8.97 4.42 -7.33
CA SER A 269 -9.78 3.92 -6.23
C SER A 269 -9.04 2.78 -5.54
N PHE A 270 -8.83 2.91 -4.24
CA PHE A 270 -8.28 1.86 -3.39
C PHE A 270 -8.96 0.49 -3.63
N ASP A 271 -10.26 0.49 -3.93
CA ASP A 271 -11.01 -0.71 -4.32
C ASP A 271 -10.49 -1.41 -5.57
N ASN A 272 -10.00 -0.64 -6.56
CA ASN A 272 -9.36 -1.25 -7.72
C ASN A 272 -8.10 -1.98 -7.30
N TRP A 273 -7.32 -1.39 -6.38
CA TRP A 273 -6.10 -1.98 -5.87
C TRP A 273 -6.35 -3.24 -5.04
N THR A 274 -7.38 -3.24 -4.19
CA THR A 274 -7.72 -4.40 -3.35
C THR A 274 -8.39 -5.53 -4.11
N LYS A 275 -9.13 -5.27 -5.20
CA LYS A 275 -9.84 -6.32 -5.96
C LYS A 275 -9.00 -6.91 -7.09
N ASN A 276 -8.32 -6.06 -7.86
CA ASN A 276 -7.64 -6.44 -9.10
C ASN A 276 -6.22 -5.87 -9.24
N GLY A 277 -5.85 -4.92 -8.38
CA GLY A 277 -4.53 -4.34 -8.37
C GLY A 277 -3.57 -5.19 -7.56
N GLY A 278 -2.31 -5.05 -7.91
CA GLY A 278 -1.22 -5.58 -7.13
C GLY A 278 0.01 -4.78 -7.48
N PHE A 279 1.15 -5.25 -7.00
CA PHE A 279 2.35 -4.45 -7.00
C PHE A 279 3.46 -5.20 -7.70
N ILE A 280 4.37 -4.45 -8.31
CA ILE A 280 5.62 -4.99 -8.78
C ILE A 280 6.66 -4.66 -7.72
N PHE A 281 7.31 -5.68 -7.19
CA PHE A 281 8.49 -5.56 -6.36
C PHE A 281 9.67 -6.00 -7.23
N ALA A 282 10.79 -5.26 -7.21
CA ALA A 282 11.95 -5.56 -8.02
C ALA A 282 13.24 -5.37 -7.22
N GLU A 283 13.98 -6.44 -7.02
CA GLU A 283 15.37 -6.42 -6.58
C GLU A 283 16.27 -6.42 -7.81
N LEU A 284 17.04 -5.35 -7.99
CA LEU A 284 17.93 -5.17 -9.12
C LEU A 284 19.35 -5.56 -8.71
N CYS A 285 19.86 -6.64 -9.30
CA CYS A 285 21.14 -7.25 -8.99
C CYS A 285 22.14 -7.15 -10.16
N GLY A 286 23.42 -7.36 -9.87
CA GLY A 286 24.49 -7.42 -10.86
C GLY A 286 25.20 -6.10 -11.13
N SER A 287 25.86 -6.01 -12.29
CA SER A 287 26.57 -4.81 -12.73
C SER A 287 25.61 -3.62 -12.93
N ALA A 288 26.16 -2.41 -13.05
CA ALA A 288 25.33 -1.23 -13.30
C ALA A 288 24.44 -1.40 -14.54
N GLU A 289 24.92 -2.07 -15.58
CA GLU A 289 24.21 -2.23 -16.85
C GLU A 289 23.18 -3.35 -16.78
N GLU A 290 23.47 -4.42 -16.03
CA GLU A 290 22.50 -5.46 -15.71
C GLU A 290 21.33 -4.88 -14.90
N ARG A 291 21.60 -4.02 -13.91
CA ARG A 291 20.56 -3.33 -13.14
C ARG A 291 19.75 -2.36 -13.99
N MET A 292 20.38 -1.66 -14.93
CA MET A 292 19.68 -0.76 -15.87
C MET A 292 18.74 -1.51 -16.81
N LEU A 293 19.16 -2.69 -17.31
CA LEU A 293 18.28 -3.54 -18.10
C LEU A 293 17.11 -4.08 -17.27
N ALA A 294 17.40 -4.56 -16.07
CA ALA A 294 16.39 -5.04 -15.15
C ALA A 294 15.36 -3.94 -14.85
N LEU A 295 15.84 -2.73 -14.54
CA LEU A 295 15.02 -1.54 -14.32
C LEU A 295 14.14 -1.24 -15.54
N SER A 296 14.71 -1.22 -16.75
CA SER A 296 13.95 -0.96 -17.98
C SER A 296 12.80 -1.95 -18.17
N THR A 297 13.02 -3.21 -17.81
CA THR A 297 12.02 -4.27 -17.88
C THR A 297 10.91 -4.04 -16.86
N VAL A 298 11.24 -3.92 -15.57
CA VAL A 298 10.22 -3.81 -14.52
C VAL A 298 9.43 -2.51 -14.63
N MET A 299 10.05 -1.44 -15.11
CA MET A 299 9.37 -0.19 -15.40
C MET A 299 8.44 -0.29 -16.61
N ALA A 300 8.87 -0.93 -17.69
CA ALA A 300 8.01 -1.18 -18.85
C ALA A 300 6.76 -1.98 -18.44
N LEU A 301 6.91 -2.98 -17.58
CA LEU A 301 5.79 -3.75 -17.04
C LEU A 301 4.90 -2.91 -16.13
N SER A 302 5.49 -2.14 -15.22
CA SER A 302 4.76 -1.22 -14.33
C SER A 302 3.89 -0.26 -15.14
N ILE A 303 4.44 0.35 -16.19
CA ILE A 303 3.70 1.24 -17.10
C ILE A 303 2.62 0.48 -17.86
N LYS A 304 2.97 -0.64 -18.50
CA LYS A 304 2.07 -1.44 -19.35
C LYS A 304 0.84 -1.95 -18.58
N TYR A 305 1.03 -2.39 -17.34
CA TYR A 305 -0.04 -2.95 -16.50
C TYR A 305 -0.58 -1.95 -15.47
N THR A 306 -0.07 -0.70 -15.47
CA THR A 306 -0.42 0.35 -14.50
C THR A 306 -0.34 -0.18 -13.07
N LYS A 307 0.82 -0.74 -12.69
CA LYS A 307 1.08 -1.29 -11.36
C LYS A 307 2.16 -0.45 -10.67
N PRO A 308 2.02 -0.08 -9.39
CA PRO A 308 3.08 0.61 -8.67
C PRO A 308 4.31 -0.30 -8.54
N LEU A 309 5.50 0.31 -8.63
CA LEU A 309 6.78 -0.39 -8.63
C LEU A 309 7.60 -0.05 -7.38
N PHE A 310 7.97 -1.06 -6.61
CA PHE A 310 8.92 -0.98 -5.51
C PHE A 310 10.26 -1.54 -5.96
N ILE A 311 11.34 -0.77 -5.79
CA ILE A 311 12.68 -1.10 -6.27
C ILE A 311 13.63 -1.20 -5.08
N SER A 312 14.29 -2.35 -4.94
CA SER A 312 15.44 -2.56 -4.07
C SER A 312 16.69 -2.64 -4.93
N TRP A 313 17.72 -1.90 -4.55
CA TRP A 313 19.04 -1.99 -5.18
C TRP A 313 19.91 -2.97 -4.42
N ASP A 314 20.34 -4.05 -5.08
CA ASP A 314 21.39 -4.90 -4.52
C ASP A 314 22.74 -4.23 -4.75
N LEU A 315 23.30 -3.67 -3.69
CA LEU A 315 24.69 -3.25 -3.65
C LEU A 315 25.51 -4.52 -3.45
N ASP A 316 26.07 -5.02 -4.55
CA ASP A 316 26.92 -6.22 -4.56
C ASP A 316 28.06 -6.05 -3.54
N GLU A 317 28.05 -6.86 -2.47
CA GLU A 317 29.05 -6.79 -1.38
C GLU A 317 30.46 -7.15 -1.90
N GLN A 318 30.57 -7.85 -3.03
CA GLN A 318 31.85 -8.33 -3.56
C GLN A 318 32.75 -7.24 -4.16
N VAL A 319 32.23 -6.03 -4.41
CA VAL A 319 33.05 -4.93 -4.97
C VAL A 319 33.81 -4.16 -3.88
N LEU A 320 33.49 -4.34 -2.59
CA LEU A 320 33.99 -3.47 -1.50
C LEU A 320 34.83 -4.18 -0.42
N ASP A 321 35.36 -5.38 -0.68
CA ASP A 321 36.28 -6.07 0.24
C ASP A 321 37.76 -5.62 0.10
N GLY A 322 38.05 -4.64 -0.76
CA GLY A 322 39.38 -4.05 -0.91
C GLY A 322 39.46 -2.67 -0.25
N HIS A 323 40.02 -2.61 0.96
CA HIS A 323 40.57 -1.43 1.67
C HIS A 323 40.32 -0.05 1.04
N ASP A 324 39.15 0.50 1.25
CA ASP A 324 38.85 1.92 1.51
C ASP A 324 37.35 2.06 1.33
N ARG A 325 36.59 2.02 2.44
CA ARG A 325 35.26 2.63 2.40
C ARG A 325 35.51 4.12 2.33
N PRO A 326 35.21 4.84 1.23
CA PRO A 326 34.94 6.25 1.40
C PRO A 326 33.84 6.31 2.46
N GLU A 327 34.02 7.12 3.51
CA GLU A 327 32.86 7.55 4.28
C GLU A 327 31.86 8.02 3.25
N THR A 328 30.77 7.27 3.03
CA THR A 328 29.73 7.67 2.09
C THR A 328 29.28 9.04 2.58
N PRO A 329 29.60 10.13 1.85
CA PRO A 329 29.09 11.43 2.24
C PRO A 329 27.58 11.24 2.18
N GLY A 330 26.92 11.41 3.33
CA GLY A 330 25.60 10.86 3.60
C GLY A 330 24.77 10.75 2.35
N SER A 331 24.50 9.51 1.91
CA SER A 331 23.63 9.17 0.78
C SER A 331 22.17 9.48 1.13
N GLY A 332 21.95 10.61 1.80
CA GLY A 332 20.73 11.37 1.78
C GLY A 332 20.58 11.88 0.36
N PHE A 333 20.09 10.99 -0.49
CA PHE A 333 19.07 11.41 -1.40
C PHE A 333 18.01 12.09 -0.53
N ASP A 334 17.95 13.42 -0.57
CA ASP A 334 16.88 14.16 0.08
C ASP A 334 15.62 13.89 -0.75
N LEU A 335 14.98 12.76 -0.47
CA LEU A 335 13.81 12.22 -1.15
C LEU A 335 12.54 13.04 -0.91
N ALA A 336 12.64 14.25 -0.35
CA ALA A 336 11.50 15.15 -0.18
C ALA A 336 10.74 15.45 -1.50
N GLU A 337 11.31 15.10 -2.66
CA GLU A 337 10.67 15.18 -3.99
C GLU A 337 10.43 13.81 -4.70
N SER A 338 10.62 12.65 -4.05
CA SER A 338 10.88 11.37 -4.75
C SER A 338 9.69 10.55 -5.26
N SER A 339 8.50 11.12 -5.37
CA SER A 339 7.52 10.58 -6.31
C SER A 339 7.78 11.22 -7.67
N MET A 340 8.59 10.58 -8.52
CA MET A 340 8.65 10.99 -9.93
C MET A 340 7.31 10.65 -10.59
N GLU A 341 6.44 11.66 -10.69
CA GLU A 341 5.17 11.52 -11.39
C GLU A 341 5.44 11.46 -12.90
N MET A 342 5.54 10.23 -13.37
CA MET A 342 5.84 9.88 -14.74
C MET A 342 4.54 9.75 -15.51
N SER A 343 4.21 10.77 -16.31
CA SER A 343 3.06 10.81 -17.25
C SER A 343 1.90 9.87 -16.88
N ASN A 344 0.95 10.37 -16.10
CA ASN A 344 -0.31 9.71 -15.71
C ASN A 344 -0.18 8.32 -15.05
N LYS A 345 0.12 8.32 -13.73
CA LYS A 345 -0.24 7.28 -12.74
C LYS A 345 0.78 6.16 -12.41
N ASN A 346 2.07 6.31 -12.70
CA ASN A 346 3.09 5.35 -12.24
C ASN A 346 3.96 5.95 -11.13
N PHE A 347 4.19 5.17 -10.06
CA PHE A 347 4.95 5.58 -8.87
C PHE A 347 6.04 4.56 -8.61
N PHE A 348 7.22 5.10 -8.25
CA PHE A 348 8.41 4.34 -7.93
C PHE A 348 8.75 4.57 -6.46
N PHE A 349 8.93 3.49 -5.73
CA PHE A 349 9.32 3.53 -4.33
C PHE A 349 10.67 2.83 -4.18
N SER A 350 11.66 3.53 -3.66
CA SER A 350 12.92 2.92 -3.26
C SER A 350 12.73 2.21 -1.93
N VAL A 351 13.23 0.99 -1.84
CA VAL A 351 13.29 0.23 -0.59
C VAL A 351 14.73 -0.18 -0.37
N LYS A 352 15.12 -0.34 0.90
CA LYS A 352 16.43 -0.91 1.22
C LYS A 352 16.51 -2.38 0.78
N LYS A 353 17.70 -2.96 0.92
CA LYS A 353 17.97 -4.38 0.62
C LYS A 353 16.88 -5.28 1.23
N LEU A 354 16.18 -6.03 0.38
CA LEU A 354 15.18 -7.01 0.83
C LEU A 354 15.86 -8.14 1.61
N SER A 355 15.50 -8.31 2.87
CA SER A 355 16.13 -9.24 3.82
C SER A 355 15.90 -10.72 3.50
N CYS A 356 14.89 -11.06 2.68
CA CYS A 356 14.41 -12.44 2.46
C CYS A 356 15.24 -13.28 1.47
N ARG A 357 16.58 -13.14 1.45
CA ARG A 357 17.43 -13.86 0.49
C ARG A 357 17.51 -15.37 0.73
N THR A 358 17.69 -15.80 1.98
CA THR A 358 18.01 -17.19 2.31
C THR A 358 16.83 -17.98 2.90
N GLY A 359 15.74 -17.31 3.26
CA GLY A 359 14.57 -17.91 3.93
C GLY A 359 13.27 -17.83 3.13
N MET A 360 13.31 -17.69 1.80
CA MET A 360 12.10 -17.45 1.00
C MET A 360 11.01 -18.52 1.19
N GLU A 361 11.40 -19.79 1.38
CA GLU A 361 10.47 -20.87 1.75
C GLU A 361 9.87 -20.67 3.16
N LEU A 362 10.65 -20.15 4.11
CA LEU A 362 10.20 -19.82 5.45
C LEU A 362 9.22 -18.65 5.45
N CYS A 363 9.50 -17.60 4.66
CA CYS A 363 8.62 -16.43 4.50
C CYS A 363 7.29 -16.81 3.83
N LEU A 364 7.34 -17.67 2.79
CA LEU A 364 6.14 -18.18 2.10
C LEU A 364 5.22 -18.98 3.02
N ALA A 365 5.80 -19.71 3.98
CA ALA A 365 5.04 -20.53 4.91
C ALA A 365 4.35 -19.69 6.01
N SER A 366 4.92 -18.55 6.41
CA SER A 366 4.44 -17.79 7.56
C SER A 366 3.61 -16.55 7.22
N ASP A 367 3.82 -15.94 6.05
CA ASP A 367 3.19 -14.67 5.69
C ASP A 367 2.23 -14.84 4.50
N SER A 368 0.96 -14.49 4.73
CA SER A 368 -0.13 -14.64 3.75
C SER A 368 -0.01 -13.69 2.56
N ALA A 369 0.65 -12.53 2.69
CA ALA A 369 0.84 -11.62 1.56
C ALA A 369 1.73 -12.27 0.48
N TYR A 370 2.73 -13.06 0.87
CA TYR A 370 3.55 -13.82 -0.09
C TYR A 370 2.77 -14.92 -0.81
N GLN A 371 1.70 -15.46 -0.23
CA GLN A 371 0.80 -16.38 -0.94
C GLN A 371 0.09 -15.70 -2.12
N ASN A 372 0.06 -14.36 -2.18
CA ASN A 372 -0.52 -13.58 -3.27
C ASN A 372 0.54 -13.05 -4.26
N VAL A 373 1.81 -13.39 -4.05
CA VAL A 373 2.95 -12.98 -4.90
C VAL A 373 3.39 -14.15 -5.78
N VAL A 374 3.80 -13.85 -7.02
CA VAL A 374 4.58 -14.76 -7.86
C VAL A 374 6.02 -14.26 -7.92
N PHE A 375 6.96 -15.19 -7.88
CA PHE A 375 8.39 -14.89 -7.87
C PHE A 375 8.96 -15.13 -9.27
N ALA A 376 9.67 -14.13 -9.78
CA ALA A 376 10.39 -14.19 -11.03
C ALA A 376 11.87 -13.87 -10.76
N GLY A 377 12.78 -14.80 -11.01
CA GLY A 377 14.22 -14.63 -10.78
C GLY A 377 15.06 -15.36 -11.85
N ASP A 378 16.33 -15.68 -11.56
CA ASP A 378 17.26 -16.47 -12.41
C ASP A 378 16.76 -17.89 -12.79
N LEU A 379 15.51 -18.23 -12.43
CA LEU A 379 14.83 -19.45 -12.84
C LEU A 379 14.09 -19.19 -14.17
N ASP A 380 13.91 -20.23 -14.99
CA ASP A 380 13.04 -20.22 -16.17
C ASP A 380 11.58 -19.95 -15.76
N VAL A 381 11.28 -18.71 -15.40
CA VAL A 381 9.94 -18.31 -15.03
C VAL A 381 9.17 -18.05 -16.31
N ASP A 382 8.06 -18.77 -16.44
CA ASP A 382 7.16 -18.67 -17.56
C ASP A 382 6.69 -17.21 -17.75
N ALA A 383 7.10 -16.61 -18.87
CA ALA A 383 6.70 -15.27 -19.26
C ALA A 383 5.17 -15.13 -19.30
N GLU A 384 4.46 -16.18 -19.71
CA GLU A 384 3.00 -16.21 -19.74
C GLU A 384 2.42 -16.14 -18.33
N LEU A 385 3.03 -16.83 -17.36
CA LEU A 385 2.64 -16.78 -15.96
C LEU A 385 2.76 -15.36 -15.40
N VAL A 386 3.91 -14.71 -15.60
CA VAL A 386 4.14 -13.32 -15.12
C VAL A 386 3.12 -12.37 -15.73
N GLN A 387 2.88 -12.46 -17.04
CA GLN A 387 1.88 -11.64 -17.72
C GLN A 387 0.47 -11.91 -17.18
N ALA A 388 0.13 -13.17 -16.93
CA ALA A 388 -1.17 -13.57 -16.38
C ALA A 388 -1.39 -13.08 -14.95
N VAL A 389 -0.35 -12.99 -14.10
CA VAL A 389 -0.45 -12.34 -12.79
C VAL A 389 -0.69 -10.85 -12.95
N LEU A 390 0.13 -10.17 -13.77
CA LEU A 390 0.07 -8.71 -13.91
C LEU A 390 -1.25 -8.25 -14.57
N SER A 391 -1.84 -9.06 -15.44
CA SER A 391 -3.17 -8.82 -16.01
C SER A 391 -4.33 -9.16 -15.06
N GLY A 392 -4.05 -9.76 -13.90
CA GLY A 392 -5.08 -10.24 -12.96
C GLY A 392 -5.81 -11.50 -13.43
N SER A 393 -5.25 -12.24 -14.39
CA SER A 393 -5.82 -13.48 -14.92
C SER A 393 -5.66 -14.68 -13.99
N ILE A 394 -4.77 -14.61 -13.00
CA ILE A 394 -4.57 -15.67 -12.00
C ILE A 394 -5.27 -15.28 -10.69
N PRO A 395 -6.35 -15.98 -10.29
CA PRO A 395 -7.05 -15.69 -9.04
C PRO A 395 -6.12 -15.77 -7.83
N GLY A 396 -6.20 -14.78 -6.94
CA GLY A 396 -5.39 -14.70 -5.72
C GLY A 396 -3.96 -14.21 -5.92
N LYS A 397 -3.37 -14.32 -7.13
CA LYS A 397 -2.04 -13.78 -7.43
C LYS A 397 -2.18 -12.43 -8.09
N ARG A 398 -1.66 -11.38 -7.45
CA ARG A 398 -1.82 -10.00 -7.93
C ARG A 398 -0.51 -9.23 -8.01
N SER A 399 0.48 -9.65 -7.24
CA SER A 399 1.78 -8.99 -7.16
C SER A 399 2.89 -9.90 -7.71
N VAL A 400 3.96 -9.30 -8.20
CA VAL A 400 5.14 -10.03 -8.68
C VAL A 400 6.37 -9.49 -7.98
N LEU A 401 7.21 -10.38 -7.44
CA LEU A 401 8.55 -10.05 -6.97
C LEU A 401 9.57 -10.52 -8.02
N PHE A 402 10.24 -9.55 -8.62
CA PHE A 402 11.35 -9.73 -9.54
C PHE A 402 12.68 -9.70 -8.76
N ARG A 403 13.57 -10.65 -9.04
CA ARG A 403 14.99 -10.61 -8.67
C ARG A 403 15.80 -10.73 -9.94
N LEU A 404 16.23 -9.60 -10.49
CA LEU A 404 16.73 -9.55 -11.85
C LEU A 404 18.19 -9.18 -11.89
N LYS A 405 18.96 -10.01 -12.59
CA LYS A 405 20.30 -9.70 -13.08
C LYS A 405 20.23 -9.61 -14.61
N GLY A 406 20.06 -8.39 -15.12
CA GLY A 406 20.00 -8.14 -16.58
C GLY A 406 18.58 -8.09 -17.14
N ASP A 407 18.44 -8.51 -18.41
CA ASP A 407 17.21 -8.37 -19.19
C ASP A 407 16.24 -9.53 -18.95
N LEU A 408 14.94 -9.24 -18.92
CA LEU A 408 13.90 -10.25 -18.99
C LEU A 408 13.05 -10.00 -20.25
N ASP A 409 12.98 -10.98 -21.14
CA ASP A 409 12.36 -10.82 -22.46
C ASP A 409 10.83 -10.92 -22.43
N ILE A 410 10.22 -10.20 -21.48
CA ILE A 410 8.76 -10.14 -21.28
C ILE A 410 8.15 -8.78 -21.63
N ALA A 411 9.00 -7.76 -21.78
CA ALA A 411 8.61 -6.44 -22.27
C ALA A 411 9.33 -6.16 -23.61
N SER A 412 8.62 -5.51 -24.54
CA SER A 412 9.19 -5.21 -25.85
C SER A 412 10.31 -4.17 -25.72
N SER A 413 11.27 -4.17 -26.65
CA SER A 413 12.32 -3.13 -26.70
C SER A 413 11.73 -1.71 -26.76
N ARG A 414 10.58 -1.55 -27.43
CA ARG A 414 9.85 -0.28 -27.49
C ARG A 414 9.36 0.16 -26.11
N ASP A 415 8.76 -0.74 -25.34
CA ASP A 415 8.24 -0.43 -24.01
C ASP A 415 9.38 -0.15 -23.02
N LYS A 416 10.47 -0.93 -23.09
CA LYS A 416 11.70 -0.71 -22.29
C LYS A 416 12.33 0.64 -22.58
N ARG A 417 12.40 1.02 -23.86
CA ARG A 417 12.88 2.34 -24.28
C ARG A 417 11.99 3.45 -23.72
N PHE A 418 10.68 3.34 -23.91
CA PHE A 418 9.72 4.31 -23.37
C PHE A 418 9.86 4.47 -21.85
N ALA A 419 9.99 3.34 -21.13
CA ALA A 419 10.20 3.33 -19.69
C ALA A 419 11.51 4.01 -19.29
N LEU A 420 12.62 3.73 -19.96
CA LEU A 420 13.90 4.37 -19.70
C LEU A 420 13.88 5.88 -19.97
N GLU A 421 13.33 6.28 -21.12
CA GLU A 421 13.15 7.69 -21.51
C GLU A 421 12.29 8.47 -20.51
N SER A 422 11.48 7.75 -19.73
CA SER A 422 10.64 8.33 -18.70
C SER A 422 11.47 8.72 -17.45
N ILE A 423 12.35 7.85 -16.94
CA ILE A 423 13.05 8.00 -15.64
C ILE A 423 13.83 9.30 -15.51
N VAL A 424 14.31 9.83 -16.62
CA VAL A 424 15.12 11.03 -16.56
C VAL A 424 14.35 12.18 -17.16
N PRO A 425 14.04 13.22 -16.36
CA PRO A 425 13.40 14.41 -16.87
C PRO A 425 14.19 14.85 -18.10
N VAL A 426 13.51 14.87 -19.26
CA VAL A 426 14.16 15.27 -20.51
C VAL A 426 14.91 16.57 -20.31
N GLY A 427 14.41 17.48 -19.45
CA GLY A 427 15.10 18.70 -19.06
C GLY A 427 16.41 18.54 -18.27
N MET A 428 16.60 17.53 -17.42
CA MET A 428 17.87 17.29 -16.70
C MET A 428 18.90 16.63 -17.61
N ILE A 429 18.53 15.61 -18.38
CA ILE A 429 19.42 15.06 -19.40
C ILE A 429 19.71 16.10 -20.46
N ASP A 430 18.72 16.82 -20.96
CA ASP A 430 18.95 17.85 -21.95
C ASP A 430 19.74 19.02 -21.36
N ARG A 431 19.70 19.27 -20.04
CA ARG A 431 20.60 20.24 -19.37
C ARG A 431 22.01 19.68 -19.22
N GLN A 432 22.17 18.40 -18.87
CA GLN A 432 23.48 17.74 -18.81
C GLN A 432 24.07 17.60 -20.23
N MET A 433 23.33 17.08 -21.20
CA MET A 433 23.63 17.04 -22.64
C MET A 433 23.90 18.42 -23.23
N ARG A 434 23.19 19.48 -22.77
CA ARG A 434 23.51 20.86 -23.12
C ARG A 434 24.72 21.42 -22.38
N LYS A 435 25.16 20.84 -21.27
CA LYS A 435 26.51 21.08 -20.74
C LYS A 435 27.54 20.27 -21.54
N VAL A 436 27.19 19.07 -22.04
CA VAL A 436 27.96 18.26 -23.02
C VAL A 436 27.79 18.78 -24.48
N THR A 437 27.40 20.05 -24.67
CA THR A 437 26.76 20.71 -25.85
C THR A 437 27.19 20.41 -27.30
N ASN A 438 28.11 19.49 -27.59
CA ASN A 438 28.53 19.18 -28.96
C ASN A 438 28.65 17.67 -29.23
N VAL A 439 27.75 16.82 -28.70
CA VAL A 439 27.82 15.37 -28.98
C VAL A 439 27.40 15.02 -30.41
N HIS A 440 26.63 15.88 -31.09
CA HIS A 440 26.36 15.73 -32.52
C HIS A 440 27.65 15.93 -33.32
N GLY A 441 28.17 14.83 -33.87
CA GLY A 441 29.46 14.80 -34.58
C GLY A 441 30.61 14.12 -33.82
N ARG A 442 30.39 13.64 -32.59
CA ARG A 442 31.39 12.91 -31.81
C ARG A 442 31.35 11.41 -32.07
N THR A 443 32.48 10.76 -31.78
CA THR A 443 32.63 9.30 -31.76
C THR A 443 32.55 8.81 -30.32
N GLY A 444 31.55 7.98 -30.02
CA GLY A 444 31.42 7.31 -28.74
C GLY A 444 32.37 6.10 -28.67
N VAL A 445 33.09 5.95 -27.58
CA VAL A 445 34.04 4.87 -27.36
C VAL A 445 33.66 4.16 -26.06
N TYR A 446 33.36 2.87 -26.17
CA TYR A 446 33.09 2.04 -25.01
C TYR A 446 34.28 1.10 -24.74
N ILE A 447 34.80 1.13 -23.52
CA ILE A 447 35.90 0.29 -23.03
C ILE A 447 35.30 -0.87 -22.21
N GLY A 448 35.21 -2.04 -22.84
CA GLY A 448 34.73 -3.25 -22.18
C GLY A 448 35.74 -3.85 -21.22
N GLU A 449 35.30 -4.91 -20.56
CA GLU A 449 36.14 -5.70 -19.65
C GLU A 449 37.31 -6.35 -20.40
N LEU A 450 38.41 -6.58 -19.67
CA LEU A 450 39.62 -7.29 -20.15
C LEU A 450 40.52 -6.48 -21.10
N LEU A 451 40.53 -5.15 -21.00
CA LEU A 451 41.46 -4.30 -21.75
C LEU A 451 42.89 -4.36 -21.19
N ILE A 452 43.56 -5.49 -21.34
CA ILE A 452 44.93 -5.71 -20.86
C ILE A 452 45.95 -4.83 -21.61
N GLY A 453 47.03 -4.41 -20.94
CA GLY A 453 47.90 -3.28 -21.36
C GLY A 453 48.32 -3.20 -22.83
N SER A 454 48.59 -4.32 -23.52
CA SER A 454 48.93 -4.28 -24.96
C SER A 454 47.73 -3.94 -25.86
N HIS A 455 46.51 -4.21 -25.41
CA HIS A 455 45.27 -3.77 -26.04
C HIS A 455 45.02 -2.29 -25.78
N PHE A 456 45.26 -1.80 -24.57
CA PHE A 456 45.16 -0.36 -24.26
C PHE A 456 45.97 0.49 -25.23
N GLU A 457 47.23 0.14 -25.47
CA GLU A 457 48.10 0.88 -26.39
C GLU A 457 47.59 0.83 -27.84
N LYS A 458 46.96 -0.28 -28.26
CA LYS A 458 46.34 -0.38 -29.59
C LYS A 458 45.09 0.49 -29.68
N VAL A 459 44.24 0.50 -28.65
CA VAL A 459 43.07 1.39 -28.56
C VAL A 459 43.51 2.84 -28.60
N SER A 460 44.45 3.22 -27.74
CA SER A 460 44.99 4.57 -27.67
C SER A 460 45.59 5.01 -29.00
N ARG A 461 46.36 4.15 -29.68
CA ARG A 461 46.89 4.43 -31.02
C ARG A 461 45.78 4.63 -32.03
N HIS A 462 44.79 3.74 -32.08
CA HIS A 462 43.68 3.84 -33.03
C HIS A 462 42.84 5.10 -32.80
N LEU A 463 42.55 5.45 -31.55
CA LEU A 463 41.86 6.70 -31.23
C LEU A 463 42.67 7.91 -31.71
N GLY A 464 43.99 7.90 -31.51
CA GLY A 464 44.89 8.93 -32.05
C GLY A 464 44.93 8.99 -33.58
N GLU A 465 44.80 7.84 -34.27
CA GLU A 465 44.71 7.78 -35.73
C GLU A 465 43.36 8.32 -36.26
N GLN A 466 42.28 8.17 -35.49
CA GLN A 466 40.94 8.68 -35.81
C GLN A 466 40.73 10.15 -35.36
N GLN A 467 41.69 10.71 -34.61
CA GLN A 467 41.63 12.07 -34.09
C GLN A 467 41.99 13.07 -35.21
N ASP A 468 41.00 13.50 -35.99
CA ASP A 468 41.13 14.71 -36.81
C ASP A 468 40.84 15.97 -35.97
N VAL A 469 41.08 17.16 -36.53
CA VAL A 469 40.93 18.46 -35.83
C VAL A 469 39.48 18.72 -35.34
N SER A 470 38.50 17.97 -35.84
CA SER A 470 37.07 18.07 -35.55
C SER A 470 36.49 16.87 -34.79
N THR A 471 37.17 15.72 -34.72
CA THR A 471 36.67 14.54 -33.99
C THR A 471 36.86 14.72 -32.48
N SER A 472 35.77 14.88 -31.73
CA SER A 472 35.80 14.72 -30.27
C SER A 472 35.32 13.33 -29.87
N PHE A 473 35.94 12.78 -28.83
CA PHE A 473 35.59 11.47 -28.28
C PHE A 473 34.74 11.60 -27.03
N PHE A 474 33.95 10.56 -26.74
CA PHE A 474 33.31 10.35 -25.45
C PHE A 474 33.65 8.91 -25.02
N ILE A 475 34.41 8.76 -23.94
CA ILE A 475 34.98 7.47 -23.53
C ILE A 475 34.35 7.05 -22.20
N VAL A 476 33.74 5.88 -22.16
CA VAL A 476 33.11 5.28 -20.97
C VAL A 476 33.37 3.77 -20.95
N GLY A 477 33.22 3.10 -19.81
CA GLY A 477 33.52 1.66 -19.74
C GLY A 477 33.68 1.10 -18.33
N ASN A 478 33.74 -0.22 -18.24
CA ASN A 478 33.85 -0.96 -16.96
C ASN A 478 35.27 -0.93 -16.38
N GLU A 479 36.29 -0.75 -17.22
CA GLU A 479 37.70 -0.68 -16.78
C GLU A 479 38.07 0.77 -16.46
N GLN A 480 37.72 1.24 -15.26
CA GLN A 480 37.84 2.65 -14.86
C GLN A 480 39.26 3.20 -15.10
N ASP A 481 40.28 2.44 -14.73
CA ASP A 481 41.70 2.75 -14.97
C ASP A 481 42.04 3.05 -16.43
N ALA A 482 41.44 2.31 -17.37
CA ALA A 482 41.63 2.50 -18.80
C ALA A 482 40.78 3.67 -19.32
N VAL A 483 39.56 3.82 -18.82
CA VAL A 483 38.68 4.95 -19.11
C VAL A 483 39.38 6.25 -18.73
N ASP A 484 39.91 6.38 -17.51
CA ASP A 484 40.55 7.59 -17.01
C ASP A 484 41.83 7.94 -17.80
N LYS A 485 42.65 6.94 -18.12
CA LYS A 485 43.86 7.14 -18.95
C LYS A 485 43.53 7.58 -20.37
N LEU A 486 42.43 7.10 -20.97
CA LEU A 486 42.01 7.53 -22.30
C LEU A 486 41.28 8.88 -22.25
N GLN A 487 40.44 9.12 -21.24
CA GLN A 487 39.76 10.40 -21.03
C GLN A 487 40.78 11.53 -20.80
N SER A 488 41.77 11.33 -19.93
CA SER A 488 42.84 12.34 -19.72
C SER A 488 43.63 12.65 -20.99
N LYS A 489 43.78 11.66 -21.88
CA LYS A 489 44.53 11.80 -23.15
C LYS A 489 43.72 12.43 -24.29
N PHE A 490 42.44 12.05 -24.43
CA PHE A 490 41.61 12.41 -25.59
C PHE A 490 40.44 13.36 -25.25
N CYS A 491 40.12 13.50 -23.96
CA CYS A 491 39.05 14.32 -23.42
C CYS A 491 39.53 15.13 -22.19
N PRO A 492 40.63 15.91 -22.29
CA PRO A 492 41.23 16.58 -21.12
C PRO A 492 40.31 17.60 -20.44
N GLU A 493 39.29 18.09 -21.14
CA GLU A 493 38.23 18.97 -20.59
C GLU A 493 37.21 18.23 -19.71
N TYR A 494 37.31 16.90 -19.64
CA TYR A 494 36.32 15.98 -19.06
C TYR A 494 36.82 15.35 -17.74
N SER A 495 37.51 16.12 -16.90
CA SER A 495 38.04 15.61 -15.62
C SER A 495 36.93 15.13 -14.69
N GLU A 496 37.14 13.99 -14.00
CA GLU A 496 36.21 13.29 -13.10
C GLU A 496 35.42 14.17 -12.12
N LYS A 497 36.00 15.29 -11.70
CA LYS A 497 35.39 16.25 -10.78
C LYS A 497 34.05 16.81 -11.25
N TRP A 498 33.80 16.81 -12.57
CA TRP A 498 32.56 17.34 -13.16
C TRP A 498 31.34 16.41 -13.00
N PHE A 499 31.54 15.09 -12.95
CA PHE A 499 30.45 14.11 -12.80
C PHE A 499 30.27 13.60 -11.37
N ALA A 500 31.37 13.47 -10.62
CA ALA A 500 31.37 12.87 -9.29
C ALA A 500 30.62 13.72 -8.23
N GLU A 501 30.47 15.02 -8.45
CA GLU A 501 29.88 15.94 -7.46
C GLU A 501 28.33 16.03 -7.54
N GLU A 502 27.67 15.55 -8.61
CA GLU A 502 26.21 15.76 -8.79
C GLU A 502 25.39 14.53 -9.26
N ALA A 503 25.99 13.44 -9.76
CA ALA A 503 25.23 12.32 -10.34
C ALA A 503 25.34 11.04 -9.50
N SER A 504 24.20 10.41 -9.20
CA SER A 504 24.21 9.04 -8.70
C SER A 504 24.73 8.09 -9.78
N ASP A 505 25.32 6.95 -9.40
CA ASP A 505 25.85 5.95 -10.33
C ASP A 505 24.82 5.53 -11.40
N LEU A 506 23.53 5.54 -11.05
CA LEU A 506 22.43 5.25 -11.97
C LEU A 506 22.24 6.34 -13.03
N GLN A 507 22.25 7.61 -12.61
CA GLN A 507 22.13 8.74 -13.52
C GLN A 507 23.35 8.84 -14.43
N ARG A 508 24.53 8.54 -13.89
CA ARG A 508 25.77 8.42 -14.65
C ARG A 508 25.66 7.32 -15.70
N GLY A 509 25.38 6.07 -15.31
CA GLY A 509 25.28 4.95 -16.23
C GLY A 509 24.22 5.17 -17.33
N TYR A 510 23.06 5.72 -16.97
CA TYR A 510 22.03 6.05 -17.96
C TYR A 510 22.45 7.18 -18.92
N ALA A 511 23.07 8.24 -18.41
CA ALA A 511 23.58 9.34 -19.24
C ALA A 511 24.66 8.84 -20.21
N GLU A 512 25.61 8.02 -19.74
CA GLU A 512 26.68 7.46 -20.55
C GLU A 512 26.13 6.61 -21.71
N VAL A 513 25.18 5.72 -21.41
CA VAL A 513 24.54 4.85 -22.42
C VAL A 513 23.68 5.65 -23.39
N LEU A 514 22.96 6.68 -22.93
CA LEU A 514 22.16 7.54 -23.80
C LEU A 514 23.06 8.38 -24.72
N ILE A 515 24.19 8.89 -24.22
CA ILE A 515 25.17 9.63 -25.01
C ILE A 515 25.73 8.73 -26.11
N LEU A 516 26.14 7.51 -25.78
CA LEU A 516 26.63 6.52 -26.75
C LEU A 516 25.57 6.14 -27.81
N SER A 517 24.30 6.07 -27.46
CA SER A 517 23.25 5.77 -28.45
C SER A 517 22.97 6.93 -29.42
N ARG A 518 23.42 8.16 -29.10
CA ARG A 518 23.20 9.37 -29.89
C ARG A 518 24.45 9.88 -30.63
N THR A 519 25.60 9.22 -30.50
CA THR A 519 26.83 9.55 -31.22
C THR A 519 26.79 9.10 -32.68
N LYS A 520 27.54 9.80 -33.55
CA LYS A 520 27.52 9.54 -35.01
C LYS A 520 28.15 8.19 -35.36
N ARG A 521 29.11 7.76 -34.55
CA ARG A 521 29.83 6.49 -34.66
C ARG A 521 30.07 5.95 -33.26
N ASN A 522 29.96 4.63 -33.12
CA ASN A 522 30.25 3.92 -31.89
C ASN A 522 31.42 2.97 -32.14
N ILE A 523 32.43 3.02 -31.29
CA ILE A 523 33.58 2.13 -31.35
C ILE A 523 33.65 1.36 -30.03
N HIS A 524 33.68 0.04 -30.15
CA HIS A 524 33.70 -0.87 -29.01
C HIS A 524 35.06 -1.55 -28.93
N TYR A 525 35.72 -1.45 -27.77
CA TYR A 525 36.98 -2.14 -27.54
C TYR A 525 36.87 -3.15 -26.39
N GLY A 526 37.37 -4.35 -26.64
CA GLY A 526 37.21 -5.48 -25.72
C GLY A 526 35.87 -6.20 -25.91
N ARG A 527 35.54 -7.09 -24.98
CA ARG A 527 34.20 -7.69 -24.95
C ARG A 527 33.28 -6.71 -24.25
N CYS A 528 32.38 -6.08 -24.99
CA CYS A 528 31.27 -5.36 -24.37
C CYS A 528 30.45 -6.36 -23.55
N SER A 529 29.98 -5.95 -22.38
CA SER A 529 29.03 -6.78 -21.66
C SER A 529 27.78 -6.96 -22.55
N PRO A 530 27.19 -8.17 -22.60
CA PRO A 530 25.94 -8.39 -23.33
C PRO A 530 24.83 -7.42 -22.91
N ALA A 531 24.86 -6.98 -21.64
CA ALA A 531 23.93 -6.01 -21.08
C ALA A 531 23.96 -4.66 -21.83
N ILE A 532 25.15 -4.15 -22.13
CA ILE A 532 25.33 -2.85 -22.80
C ILE A 532 24.92 -2.91 -24.26
N LEU A 533 25.30 -3.98 -24.95
CA LEU A 533 24.87 -4.18 -26.34
C LEU A 533 23.35 -4.24 -26.41
N ARG A 534 22.69 -4.86 -25.43
CA ARG A 534 21.24 -4.91 -25.33
C ARG A 534 20.62 -3.54 -25.03
N LEU A 535 21.17 -2.75 -24.11
CA LEU A 535 20.70 -1.38 -23.84
C LEU A 535 20.84 -0.47 -25.07
N LEU A 536 21.98 -0.52 -25.75
CA LEU A 536 22.20 0.23 -26.98
C LEU A 536 21.21 -0.17 -28.08
N HIS A 537 20.91 -1.48 -28.21
CA HIS A 537 19.89 -1.97 -29.12
C HIS A 537 18.49 -1.45 -28.76
N ILE A 538 18.10 -1.51 -27.48
CA ILE A 538 16.82 -0.99 -26.97
C ILE A 538 16.66 0.50 -27.32
N LEU A 539 17.71 1.30 -27.10
CA LEU A 539 17.68 2.75 -27.31
C LEU A 539 17.85 3.17 -28.78
N GLY A 540 18.58 2.41 -29.59
CA GLY A 540 18.96 2.78 -30.96
C GLY A 540 18.03 2.31 -32.08
N SER A 541 17.04 1.45 -31.79
CA SER A 541 16.28 0.67 -32.80
C SER A 541 15.37 1.43 -33.78
N GLU A 542 15.35 2.76 -33.83
CA GLU A 542 14.56 3.52 -34.83
C GLU A 542 15.38 4.16 -35.97
N GLN A 543 16.71 4.18 -35.87
CA GLN A 543 17.55 4.61 -36.99
C GLN A 543 18.38 3.42 -37.43
N GLY A 544 18.24 2.98 -38.68
CA GLY A 544 18.90 1.80 -39.20
C GLY A 544 20.39 1.76 -38.86
N ILE A 545 20.75 1.00 -37.82
CA ILE A 545 22.12 0.61 -37.50
C ILE A 545 22.31 -0.77 -38.15
N GLU A 546 22.39 -0.77 -39.48
CA GLU A 546 23.08 -1.83 -40.21
C GLU A 546 24.47 -1.30 -40.56
N GLY A 547 25.51 -1.86 -39.96
CA GLY A 547 26.88 -1.65 -40.43
C GLY A 547 27.97 -1.61 -39.35
N THR A 548 28.61 -2.78 -39.18
CA THR A 548 29.92 -3.09 -38.56
C THR A 548 30.17 -2.74 -37.10
#